data_AF-A0A069EXY2-F1
#
_entry.id   AF-A0A069EXY2-F1
#
_cell.length_a   1.000
_cell.length_b   1.000
_cell.length_c   1.000
_cell.angle_alpha   90.00
_cell.angle_beta   90.00
_cell.angle_gamma   90.00
#
_symmetry.space_group_name_H-M   'P 1'
#
loop_
_entity.id
_entity.type
_entity.pdbx_description
1 polymer ?
#
loop_
_entity_poly.entity_id
_entity_poly.type
_entity_poly.pdbx_seq_one_letter_code
_entity_poly.pdbx_strand_id
1 'polypeptide(L)'
;MNGVLISITVYMALMVLLGVIAYRRTESIGDYMLGGRGLGPAVAALSAGASDMSGWLLMGLPGAMFATGLSSGWIVIGLTIGAYLNWLLVAPRLRTYSYLSEDAITIPDFFEKRFKDSRGTLRTFSAAVTLVFFTLYATSGFVAGGRLFEAVFDINFGTGVLILASIIILYTFIGGFLAVSWTDFVQGLIMLFALILVPAIAITATDGVSAAFQTIG
;
A
#
# COMPACT_ATOMS: atom_id res chain seq x y z
N MET A 1 17.88 -22.00 13.29
CA MET A 1 16.61 -21.27 13.09
C MET A 1 16.88 -20.23 12.02
N ASN A 2 16.33 -20.39 10.81
CA ASN A 2 16.64 -19.54 9.65
C ASN A 2 16.39 -18.07 10.01
N GLY A 3 17.38 -17.18 9.79
CA GLY A 3 17.24 -15.75 10.12
C GLY A 3 15.99 -15.10 9.50
N VAL A 4 15.54 -15.62 8.35
CA VAL A 4 14.31 -15.22 7.67
C VAL A 4 13.05 -15.46 8.51
N LEU A 5 12.94 -16.61 9.20
CA LEU A 5 11.79 -16.92 10.07
C LEU A 5 11.71 -15.95 11.25
N ILE A 6 12.85 -15.64 11.86
CA ILE A 6 12.93 -14.71 12.98
C ILE A 6 12.50 -13.31 12.51
N SER A 7 13.05 -12.83 11.39
CA SER A 7 12.70 -11.52 10.84
C SER A 7 11.21 -11.39 10.50
N ILE A 8 10.62 -12.39 9.85
CA ILE A 8 9.19 -12.36 9.50
C ILE A 8 8.31 -12.44 10.74
N THR A 9 8.67 -13.26 11.73
CA THR A 9 7.92 -13.35 12.99
C THR A 9 7.95 -12.02 13.75
N VAL A 10 9.13 -11.40 13.86
CA VAL A 10 9.29 -10.08 14.50
C VAL A 10 8.51 -9.01 13.76
N TYR A 11 8.57 -9.01 12.42
CA TYR A 11 7.79 -8.09 11.58
C TYR A 11 6.28 -8.24 11.80
N MET A 12 5.76 -9.47 11.74
CA MET A 12 4.32 -9.72 11.95
C MET A 12 3.87 -9.35 13.36
N ALA A 13 4.68 -9.66 14.38
CA ALA A 13 4.41 -9.26 15.76
C ALA A 13 4.38 -7.74 15.93
N LEU A 14 5.30 -7.01 15.28
CA LEU A 14 5.32 -5.55 15.27
C LEU A 14 4.05 -4.97 14.63
N MET A 15 3.59 -5.53 13.50
CA MET A 15 2.36 -5.05 12.84
C MET A 15 1.13 -5.24 13.72
N VAL A 16 0.98 -6.41 14.35
CA VAL A 16 -0.11 -6.68 15.29
C VAL A 16 -0.03 -5.75 16.50
N LEU A 17 1.17 -5.52 17.05
CA LEU A 17 1.37 -4.61 18.17
C LEU A 17 0.92 -3.18 17.82
N LEU A 18 1.32 -2.67 16.65
CA LEU A 18 0.89 -1.35 16.18
C LEU A 18 -0.63 -1.27 16.01
N GLY A 19 -1.25 -2.32 15.46
CA GLY A 19 -2.71 -2.42 15.35
C GLY A 19 -3.42 -2.35 16.70
N VAL A 20 -2.92 -3.08 17.70
CA VAL A 20 -3.49 -3.09 19.06
C VAL A 20 -3.29 -1.74 19.76
N ILE A 21 -2.14 -1.07 19.57
CA ILE A 21 -1.90 0.27 20.14
C ILE A 21 -2.84 1.29 19.51
N ALA A 22 -3.03 1.25 18.19
CA ALA A 22 -3.92 2.14 17.47
C ALA A 22 -5.38 1.93 17.88
N TYR A 23 -5.82 0.68 18.09
CA TYR A 23 -7.17 0.39 18.60
C TYR A 23 -7.50 1.10 19.91
N ARG A 24 -6.53 1.15 20.84
CA ARG A 24 -6.70 1.87 22.12
C ARG A 24 -6.83 3.39 21.96
N ARG A 25 -6.62 3.93 20.75
CA ARG A 25 -6.74 5.36 20.43
C ARG A 25 -7.92 5.67 19.51
N THR A 26 -8.69 4.66 19.11
CA THR A 26 -9.81 4.79 18.19
C THR A 26 -11.12 4.71 18.97
N GLU A 27 -11.70 5.86 19.31
CA GLU A 27 -12.93 5.94 20.11
C GLU A 27 -14.15 6.40 19.29
N SER A 28 -13.94 7.11 18.19
CA SER A 28 -15.01 7.62 17.31
C SER A 28 -14.92 7.10 15.86
N ILE A 29 -16.01 7.25 15.10
CA ILE A 29 -16.03 6.96 13.66
C ILE A 29 -15.03 7.84 12.90
N GLY A 30 -14.83 9.10 13.34
CA GLY A 30 -13.83 9.99 12.77
C GLY A 30 -12.41 9.48 13.00
N ASP A 31 -12.13 8.88 14.16
CA ASP A 31 -10.84 8.26 14.43
C ASP A 31 -10.65 6.99 13.61
N TYR A 32 -11.70 6.19 13.48
CA TYR A 32 -11.65 4.95 12.71
C TYR A 32 -11.46 5.21 11.21
N MET A 33 -12.11 6.23 10.65
CA MET A 33 -12.07 6.51 9.21
C MET A 33 -10.98 7.50 8.78
N LEU A 34 -10.56 8.42 9.66
CA LEU A 34 -9.63 9.51 9.33
C LEU A 34 -8.44 9.64 10.30
N GLY A 35 -8.32 8.76 11.30
CA GLY A 35 -7.26 8.84 12.31
C GLY A 35 -7.31 10.14 13.12
N GLY A 36 -8.52 10.69 13.31
CA GLY A 36 -8.74 11.92 14.07
C GLY A 36 -8.16 13.17 13.40
N ARG A 37 -7.72 13.07 12.13
CA ARG A 37 -7.02 14.15 11.38
C ARG A 37 -5.73 14.64 12.04
N GLY A 38 -5.19 13.88 12.99
CA GLY A 38 -3.99 14.21 13.75
C GLY A 38 -2.72 13.56 13.20
N LEU A 39 -2.78 12.91 12.03
CA LEU A 39 -1.60 12.28 11.43
C LEU A 39 -0.56 13.34 11.05
N GLY A 40 0.67 13.15 11.53
CA GLY A 40 1.79 13.98 11.11
C GLY A 40 2.05 13.86 9.61
N PRO A 41 2.59 14.90 8.96
CA PRO A 41 2.75 14.95 7.50
C PRO A 41 3.62 13.81 6.96
N ALA A 42 4.66 13.40 7.70
CA ALA A 42 5.51 12.27 7.30
C ALA A 42 4.74 10.93 7.27
N VAL A 43 3.91 10.67 8.29
CA VAL A 43 3.12 9.43 8.38
C VAL A 43 2.06 9.40 7.29
N ALA A 44 1.37 10.52 7.07
CA ALA A 44 0.36 10.62 6.03
C ALA A 44 0.96 10.46 4.62
N ALA A 45 2.10 11.10 4.34
CA ALA A 45 2.75 11.02 3.03
C ALA A 45 3.32 9.62 2.76
N LEU A 46 4.01 9.00 3.72
CA LEU A 46 4.55 7.65 3.56
C LEU A 46 3.45 6.60 3.53
N SER A 47 2.37 6.75 4.31
CA SER A 47 1.24 5.82 4.23
C SER A 47 0.53 5.92 2.89
N ALA A 48 0.25 7.13 2.41
CA ALA A 48 -0.32 7.32 1.07
C ALA A 48 0.59 6.73 -0.02
N GLY A 49 1.90 6.96 0.11
CA GLY A 49 2.91 6.42 -0.81
C GLY A 49 2.98 4.90 -0.78
N ALA A 50 3.03 4.26 0.39
CA ALA A 50 3.11 2.81 0.53
C ALA A 50 1.81 2.09 0.12
N SER A 51 0.66 2.72 0.38
CA SER A 51 -0.65 2.22 -0.07
C SER A 51 -0.77 2.21 -1.60
N ASP A 52 -0.25 3.26 -2.26
CA ASP A 52 -0.21 3.38 -3.74
C ASP A 52 0.88 2.48 -4.35
N MET A 53 2.07 2.52 -3.75
CA MET A 53 3.24 1.72 -4.08
C MET A 53 3.21 0.43 -3.27
N SER A 54 2.25 -0.46 -3.54
CA SER A 54 2.18 -1.76 -2.85
C SER A 54 3.29 -2.73 -3.28
N GLY A 55 3.16 -4.01 -2.91
CA GLY A 55 4.11 -5.07 -3.28
C GLY A 55 4.37 -5.20 -4.79
N TRP A 56 3.52 -4.59 -5.64
CA TRP A 56 3.77 -4.48 -7.08
C TRP A 56 5.08 -3.75 -7.40
N LEU A 57 5.50 -2.75 -6.60
CA LEU A 57 6.71 -1.99 -6.86
C LEU A 57 7.98 -2.84 -6.66
N LEU A 58 7.96 -3.78 -5.71
CA LEU A 58 9.12 -4.63 -5.40
C LEU A 58 9.13 -5.95 -6.18
N MET A 59 7.98 -6.51 -6.52
CA MET A 59 7.91 -7.78 -7.27
C MET A 59 7.47 -7.60 -8.72
N GLY A 60 6.46 -6.77 -8.95
CA GLY A 60 5.86 -6.58 -10.29
C GLY A 60 6.76 -5.77 -11.21
N LEU A 61 7.24 -4.61 -10.75
CA LEU A 61 8.04 -3.70 -11.58
C LEU A 61 9.39 -4.32 -11.99
N PRO A 62 10.21 -4.90 -11.08
CA PRO A 62 11.44 -5.56 -11.48
C PRO A 62 11.20 -6.77 -12.38
N GLY A 63 10.15 -7.55 -12.12
CA GLY A 63 9.76 -8.67 -12.98
C GLY A 63 9.40 -8.23 -14.40
N ALA A 64 8.64 -7.14 -14.53
CA ALA A 64 8.32 -6.54 -15.82
C ALA A 64 9.58 -5.99 -16.51
N MET A 65 10.43 -5.26 -15.79
CA MET A 65 11.70 -4.75 -16.34
C MET A 65 12.63 -5.86 -16.81
N PHE A 66 12.69 -6.99 -16.09
CA PHE A 66 13.46 -8.16 -16.53
C PHE A 66 12.90 -8.79 -17.82
N ALA A 67 11.58 -8.76 -18.01
CA ALA A 67 10.94 -9.31 -19.21
C ALA A 67 10.99 -8.36 -20.43
N THR A 68 10.92 -7.05 -20.21
CA THR A 68 10.77 -6.05 -21.29
C THR A 68 11.98 -5.14 -21.49
N GLY A 69 13.00 -5.26 -20.64
CA GLY A 69 14.20 -4.45 -20.65
C GLY A 69 14.09 -3.12 -19.89
N LEU A 70 15.22 -2.39 -19.87
CA LEU A 70 15.39 -1.09 -19.21
C LEU A 70 14.49 0.02 -19.76
N SER A 71 13.94 -0.14 -20.95
CA SER A 71 12.96 0.79 -21.54
C SER A 71 11.72 0.96 -20.65
N SER A 72 11.35 -0.06 -19.88
CA SER A 72 10.26 0.03 -18.89
C SER A 72 10.57 0.93 -17.71
N GLY A 73 11.83 1.35 -17.50
CA GLY A 73 12.22 2.32 -16.47
C GLY A 73 11.52 3.68 -16.60
N TRP A 74 11.02 4.04 -17.78
CA TRP A 74 10.20 5.24 -18.00
C TRP A 74 8.94 5.28 -17.11
N ILE A 75 8.44 4.12 -16.69
CA ILE A 75 7.28 4.06 -15.78
C ILE A 75 7.57 4.73 -14.44
N VAL A 76 8.80 4.65 -13.93
CA VAL A 76 9.20 5.28 -12.65
C VAL A 76 9.13 6.80 -12.77
N ILE A 77 9.63 7.33 -13.88
CA ILE A 77 9.61 8.78 -14.18
C ILE A 77 8.16 9.26 -14.32
N GLY A 78 7.35 8.53 -15.11
CA GLY A 78 5.94 8.84 -15.33
C GLY A 78 5.13 8.82 -14.04
N LEU A 79 5.32 7.82 -13.18
CA LEU A 79 4.66 7.72 -11.88
C LEU A 79 5.09 8.83 -10.94
N THR A 80 6.38 9.17 -10.91
CA THR A 80 6.88 10.25 -10.05
C THR A 80 6.27 11.60 -10.43
N ILE A 81 6.28 11.94 -11.72
CA ILE A 81 5.70 13.19 -12.22
C ILE A 81 4.18 13.18 -12.03
N GLY A 82 3.52 12.06 -12.35
CA GLY A 82 2.07 11.90 -12.20
C GLY A 82 1.62 12.07 -10.74
N ALA A 83 2.30 11.42 -9.81
CA ALA A 83 2.03 11.54 -8.37
C ALA A 83 2.25 12.98 -7.89
N TYR A 84 3.34 13.63 -8.32
CA TYR A 84 3.61 15.03 -7.97
C TYR A 84 2.52 15.98 -8.48
N LEU A 85 2.14 15.86 -9.76
CA LEU A 85 1.08 16.69 -10.34
C LEU A 85 -0.29 16.42 -9.71
N ASN A 86 -0.59 15.17 -9.37
CA ASN A 86 -1.81 14.80 -8.66
C ASN A 86 -1.88 15.48 -7.28
N TRP A 87 -0.77 15.44 -6.53
CA TRP A 87 -0.66 16.11 -5.23
C TRP A 87 -0.73 17.63 -5.33
N LEU A 88 -0.21 18.23 -6.40
CA LEU A 88 -0.23 19.67 -6.58
C LEU A 88 -1.59 20.19 -7.06
N LEU A 89 -2.23 19.49 -8.00
CA LEU A 89 -3.40 20.01 -8.74
C LEU A 89 -4.73 19.46 -8.24
N VAL A 90 -4.77 18.19 -7.83
CA VAL A 90 -6.00 17.47 -7.50
C VAL A 90 -6.23 17.46 -5.99
N ALA A 91 -5.21 17.09 -5.20
CA ALA A 91 -5.36 16.94 -3.76
C ALA A 91 -5.85 18.21 -3.03
N PRO A 92 -5.33 19.44 -3.30
CA PRO A 92 -5.80 20.64 -2.62
C PRO A 92 -7.24 20.99 -2.98
N ARG A 93 -7.61 20.81 -4.27
CA ARG A 93 -8.99 21.04 -4.73
C ARG A 93 -9.95 20.05 -4.09
N LEU A 94 -9.60 18.76 -4.10
CA LEU A 94 -10.44 17.72 -3.50
C LEU A 94 -10.61 17.95 -1.99
N ARG A 95 -9.56 18.38 -1.29
CA ARG A 95 -9.63 18.72 0.13
C ARG A 95 -10.60 19.88 0.41
N THR A 96 -10.53 20.95 -0.38
CA THR A 96 -11.45 22.08 -0.23
C THR A 96 -12.89 21.69 -0.56
N TYR A 97 -13.11 20.97 -1.66
CA TYR A 97 -14.47 20.59 -2.07
C TYR A 97 -15.10 19.53 -1.17
N SER A 98 -14.33 18.60 -0.61
CA SER A 98 -14.84 17.64 0.38
C SER A 98 -15.30 18.34 1.65
N TYR A 99 -14.52 19.29 2.15
CA TYR A 99 -14.90 20.10 3.32
C TYR A 99 -16.19 20.91 3.08
N LEU A 100 -16.30 21.55 1.90
CA LEU A 100 -17.51 22.30 1.52
C LEU A 100 -18.74 21.41 1.28
N SER A 101 -18.54 20.14 0.96
CA SER A 101 -19.61 19.16 0.72
C SER A 101 -19.89 18.37 1.99
N GLU A 102 -20.27 19.07 3.07
CA GLU A 102 -20.60 18.48 4.39
C GLU A 102 -19.53 17.49 4.89
N ASP A 103 -18.27 17.90 4.74
CA ASP A 103 -17.10 17.17 5.21
C ASP A 103 -17.06 15.69 4.76
N ALA A 104 -17.32 15.47 3.47
CA ALA A 104 -17.40 14.14 2.88
C ALA A 104 -16.12 13.32 3.12
N ILE A 105 -16.30 12.11 3.66
CA ILE A 105 -15.19 11.26 4.14
C ILE A 105 -14.73 10.27 3.06
N THR A 106 -15.60 9.90 2.12
CA THR A 106 -15.32 8.93 1.05
C THR A 106 -15.59 9.52 -0.33
N ILE A 107 -14.99 8.94 -1.38
CA ILE A 107 -15.24 9.39 -2.76
C ILE A 107 -16.71 9.22 -3.19
N PRO A 108 -17.40 8.10 -2.90
CA PRO A 108 -18.82 7.97 -3.20
C PRO A 108 -19.69 9.00 -2.47
N ASP A 109 -19.41 9.26 -1.18
CA ASP A 109 -20.11 10.30 -0.37
C ASP A 109 -19.84 11.70 -0.93
N PHE A 110 -18.60 11.97 -1.32
CA PHE A 110 -18.22 13.22 -1.97
C PHE A 110 -19.02 13.44 -3.25
N PHE A 111 -19.14 12.43 -4.11
CA PHE A 111 -19.93 12.57 -5.33
C PHE A 111 -21.42 12.77 -5.07
N GLU A 112 -22.02 12.03 -4.15
CA GLU A 112 -23.43 12.21 -3.77
C GLU A 112 -23.70 13.66 -3.33
N LYS A 113 -22.90 14.18 -2.40
CA LYS A 113 -23.07 15.53 -1.84
C LYS A 113 -22.71 16.62 -2.83
N ARG A 114 -21.61 16.46 -3.59
CA ARG A 114 -21.13 17.45 -4.57
C ARG A 114 -22.09 17.64 -5.73
N PHE A 115 -22.76 16.57 -6.16
CA PHE A 115 -23.74 16.59 -7.24
C PHE A 115 -25.18 16.69 -6.75
N LYS A 116 -25.42 16.75 -5.43
CA LYS A 116 -26.75 16.79 -4.81
C LYS A 116 -27.64 15.66 -5.31
N ASP A 117 -27.08 14.47 -5.44
CA ASP A 117 -27.80 13.29 -5.91
C ASP A 117 -28.77 12.79 -4.83
N SER A 118 -30.05 13.16 -4.97
CA SER A 118 -31.11 12.76 -4.04
C SER A 118 -31.51 11.29 -4.14
N ARG A 119 -31.08 10.58 -5.19
CA ARG A 119 -31.41 9.16 -5.40
C ARG A 119 -30.29 8.21 -4.94
N GLY A 120 -29.11 8.73 -4.60
CA GLY A 120 -27.95 7.93 -4.21
C GLY A 120 -27.43 6.99 -5.30
N THR A 121 -27.81 7.23 -6.56
CA THR A 121 -27.39 6.43 -7.72
C THR A 121 -25.89 6.53 -7.91
N LEU A 122 -25.35 7.75 -7.81
CA LEU A 122 -23.94 8.04 -7.99
C LEU A 122 -23.11 7.45 -6.85
N ARG A 123 -23.60 7.53 -5.60
CA ARG A 123 -22.97 6.84 -4.47
C ARG A 123 -22.89 5.35 -4.72
N THR A 124 -24.01 4.73 -5.07
CA THR A 124 -24.10 3.27 -5.23
C THR A 124 -23.22 2.79 -6.37
N PHE A 125 -23.26 3.47 -7.52
CA PHE A 125 -22.43 3.15 -8.67
C PHE A 125 -20.94 3.32 -8.37
N SER A 126 -20.53 4.47 -7.81
CA SER A 126 -19.13 4.71 -7.45
C SER A 126 -18.63 3.74 -6.39
N ALA A 127 -19.43 3.44 -5.36
CA ALA A 127 -19.08 2.45 -4.35
C ALA A 127 -18.93 1.04 -4.94
N ALA A 128 -19.82 0.63 -5.85
CA ALA A 128 -19.73 -0.67 -6.52
C ALA A 128 -18.47 -0.78 -7.40
N VAL A 129 -18.17 0.26 -8.19
CA VAL A 129 -16.95 0.34 -9.00
C VAL A 129 -15.72 0.24 -8.09
N THR A 130 -15.63 1.08 -7.05
CA THR A 130 -14.52 1.03 -6.09
C THR A 130 -14.38 -0.36 -5.48
N LEU A 131 -15.47 -0.97 -5.01
CA LEU A 131 -15.45 -2.28 -4.38
C LEU A 131 -14.90 -3.36 -5.33
N VAL A 132 -15.34 -3.39 -6.58
CA VAL A 132 -14.87 -4.38 -7.57
C VAL A 132 -13.38 -4.23 -7.84
N PHE A 133 -12.92 -3.02 -8.16
CA PHE A 133 -11.51 -2.79 -8.48
C PHE A 133 -10.59 -2.98 -7.27
N PHE A 134 -10.99 -2.53 -6.08
CA PHE A 134 -10.21 -2.75 -4.86
C PHE A 134 -10.20 -4.22 -4.43
N THR A 135 -11.25 -4.99 -4.72
CA THR A 135 -11.25 -6.44 -4.45
C THR A 135 -10.23 -7.15 -5.33
N LEU A 136 -10.18 -6.84 -6.63
CA LEU A 136 -9.18 -7.40 -7.54
C LEU A 136 -7.75 -7.01 -7.11
N TYR A 137 -7.58 -5.75 -6.73
CA TYR A 137 -6.31 -5.23 -6.21
C TYR A 137 -5.88 -5.94 -4.91
N ALA A 138 -6.77 -6.06 -3.92
CA ALA A 138 -6.46 -6.75 -2.67
C ALA A 138 -6.14 -8.23 -2.91
N THR A 139 -6.88 -8.88 -3.81
CA THR A 139 -6.66 -10.29 -4.17
C THR A 139 -5.26 -10.49 -4.77
N SER A 140 -4.80 -9.61 -5.66
CA SER A 140 -3.45 -9.72 -6.23
C SER A 140 -2.36 -9.59 -5.16
N GLY A 141 -2.57 -8.73 -4.15
CA GLY A 141 -1.70 -8.60 -2.99
C GLY A 141 -1.62 -9.89 -2.16
N PHE A 142 -2.76 -10.52 -1.87
CA PHE A 142 -2.79 -11.79 -1.14
C PHE A 142 -2.15 -12.93 -1.93
N VAL A 143 -2.35 -12.98 -3.25
CA VAL A 143 -1.71 -13.98 -4.13
C VAL A 143 -0.18 -13.80 -4.11
N ALA A 144 0.32 -12.57 -4.26
CA ALA A 144 1.75 -12.29 -4.20
C ALA A 144 2.35 -12.71 -2.84
N GLY A 145 1.67 -12.38 -1.74
CA GLY A 145 2.06 -12.81 -0.41
C GLY A 145 2.04 -14.33 -0.24
N GLY A 146 1.01 -15.02 -0.71
CA GLY A 146 0.93 -16.48 -0.68
C GLY A 146 2.07 -17.16 -1.42
N ARG A 147 2.44 -16.64 -2.60
CA ARG A 147 3.60 -17.12 -3.37
C ARG A 147 4.93 -16.88 -2.67
N LEU A 148 5.07 -15.74 -1.98
CA LEU A 148 6.25 -15.46 -1.17
C LEU A 148 6.37 -16.48 -0.02
N PHE A 149 5.27 -16.77 0.66
CA PHE A 149 5.27 -17.78 1.73
C PHE A 149 5.61 -19.19 1.21
N GLU A 150 5.06 -19.57 0.06
CA GLU A 150 5.38 -20.83 -0.63
C GLU A 150 6.87 -20.91 -0.97
N ALA A 151 7.45 -19.86 -1.57
CA ALA A 151 8.85 -19.83 -1.97
C ALA A 151 9.84 -19.80 -0.80
N VAL A 152 9.49 -19.17 0.31
CA VAL A 152 10.41 -18.94 1.44
C VAL A 152 10.31 -20.02 2.52
N PHE A 153 9.10 -20.54 2.76
CA PHE A 153 8.84 -21.47 3.86
C PHE A 153 8.46 -22.88 3.41
N ASP A 154 8.37 -23.12 2.10
CA ASP A 154 7.95 -24.41 1.54
C ASP A 154 6.58 -24.87 2.07
N ILE A 155 5.71 -23.91 2.42
CA ILE A 155 4.35 -24.16 2.85
C ILE A 155 3.40 -24.08 1.66
N ASN A 156 2.33 -24.87 1.70
CA ASN A 156 1.31 -24.82 0.64
C ASN A 156 0.75 -23.40 0.48
N PHE A 157 0.65 -22.94 -0.78
CA PHE A 157 0.12 -21.63 -1.16
C PHE A 157 -1.16 -21.23 -0.39
N GLY A 158 -2.15 -22.13 -0.33
CA GLY A 158 -3.42 -21.86 0.35
C GLY A 158 -3.26 -21.59 1.85
N THR A 159 -2.36 -22.31 2.51
CA THR A 159 -2.05 -22.08 3.93
C THR A 159 -1.32 -20.75 4.13
N GLY A 160 -0.36 -20.42 3.25
CA GLY A 160 0.34 -19.13 3.28
C GLY A 160 -0.61 -17.94 3.12
N VAL A 161 -1.54 -18.02 2.17
CA VAL A 161 -2.59 -16.99 1.97
C VAL A 161 -3.46 -16.84 3.22
N LEU A 162 -3.91 -17.94 3.83
CA LEU A 162 -4.76 -17.89 5.02
C LEU A 162 -4.07 -17.26 6.22
N ILE A 163 -2.79 -17.58 6.47
CA ILE A 163 -2.00 -16.99 7.55
C ILE A 163 -1.88 -15.48 7.33
N LEU A 164 -1.47 -15.08 6.13
CA LEU A 164 -1.29 -13.67 5.79
C LEU A 164 -2.60 -12.88 5.89
N ALA A 165 -3.68 -13.40 5.31
CA ALA A 165 -5.00 -12.79 5.36
C ALA A 165 -5.50 -12.64 6.79
N SER A 166 -5.34 -13.67 7.63
CA SER A 166 -5.77 -13.63 9.03
C SER A 166 -5.07 -12.51 9.80
N ILE A 167 -3.76 -12.36 9.63
CA ILE A 167 -2.98 -11.31 10.31
C ILE A 167 -3.40 -9.93 9.81
N ILE A 168 -3.48 -9.74 8.49
CA ILE A 168 -3.84 -8.45 7.88
C ILE A 168 -5.24 -8.01 8.28
N ILE A 169 -6.22 -8.91 8.19
CA ILE A 169 -7.60 -8.64 8.61
C ILE A 169 -7.63 -8.28 10.09
N LEU A 170 -6.93 -9.03 10.95
CA LEU A 170 -6.95 -8.80 12.40
C LEU A 170 -6.46 -7.39 12.76
N TYR A 171 -5.26 -6.98 12.32
CA TYR A 171 -4.74 -5.65 12.70
C TYR A 171 -5.50 -4.50 12.02
N THR A 172 -6.03 -4.72 10.81
CA THR A 172 -6.77 -3.70 10.05
C THR A 172 -8.15 -3.44 10.65
N PHE A 173 -8.91 -4.50 10.96
CA PHE A 173 -10.23 -4.38 11.56
C PHE A 173 -10.17 -3.80 12.98
N ILE A 174 -9.17 -4.21 13.75
CA ILE A 174 -9.04 -3.77 15.14
C ILE A 174 -8.62 -2.30 15.21
N GLY A 175 -7.61 -1.89 14.43
CA GLY A 175 -7.00 -0.58 14.64
C GLY A 175 -7.52 0.58 13.77
N GLY A 176 -8.34 0.32 12.75
CA GLY A 176 -8.88 1.34 11.85
C GLY A 176 -7.80 2.08 11.04
N PHE A 177 -8.13 3.26 10.51
CA PHE A 177 -7.23 4.03 9.64
C PHE A 177 -5.88 4.37 10.30
N LEU A 178 -5.88 4.64 11.60
CA LEU A 178 -4.64 4.92 12.34
C LEU A 178 -3.67 3.74 12.33
N ALA A 179 -4.17 2.51 12.54
CA ALA A 179 -3.33 1.32 12.45
C ALA A 179 -2.75 1.15 11.06
N VAL A 180 -3.60 1.27 10.04
CA VAL A 180 -3.18 1.16 8.64
C VAL A 180 -2.09 2.18 8.34
N SER A 181 -2.27 3.44 8.73
CA SER A 181 -1.25 4.47 8.48
C SER A 181 0.09 4.20 9.19
N TRP A 182 0.06 3.63 10.40
CA TRP A 182 1.29 3.29 11.11
C TRP A 182 1.98 2.05 10.54
N THR A 183 1.21 1.02 10.18
CA THR A 183 1.78 -0.17 9.52
C THR A 183 2.36 0.21 8.16
N ASP A 184 1.65 1.04 7.39
CA ASP A 184 2.11 1.53 6.10
C ASP A 184 3.37 2.38 6.23
N PHE A 185 3.49 3.21 7.27
CA PHE A 185 4.70 3.98 7.51
C PHE A 185 5.93 3.09 7.71
N VAL A 186 5.80 2.04 8.52
CA VAL A 186 6.87 1.06 8.74
C VAL A 186 7.18 0.29 7.46
N GLN A 187 6.14 -0.17 6.74
CA GLN A 187 6.30 -0.86 5.46
C GLN A 187 6.97 0.02 4.42
N GLY A 188 6.55 1.28 4.29
CA GLY A 188 7.13 2.25 3.38
C GLY A 188 8.62 2.50 3.66
N LEU A 189 9.02 2.56 4.94
CA LEU A 189 10.44 2.64 5.31
C LEU A 189 11.21 1.38 4.91
N ILE A 190 10.66 0.19 5.18
CA ILE A 190 11.29 -1.08 4.78
C ILE A 190 11.45 -1.14 3.26
N MET A 191 10.42 -0.73 2.50
CA MET A 191 10.44 -0.66 1.05
C MET A 191 11.49 0.32 0.53
N LEU A 192 11.60 1.51 1.14
CA LEU A 192 12.63 2.50 0.81
C LEU A 192 14.03 1.91 0.96
N PHE A 193 14.32 1.27 2.09
CA PHE A 193 15.62 0.62 2.31
C PHE A 193 15.85 -0.53 1.33
N ALA A 194 14.83 -1.35 1.05
CA ALA A 194 14.93 -2.43 0.09
C ALA A 194 15.25 -1.93 -1.33
N LEU A 195 14.61 -0.85 -1.78
CA LEU A 195 14.85 -0.23 -3.08
C LEU A 195 16.28 0.32 -3.25
N ILE A 196 16.96 0.64 -2.16
CA ILE A 196 18.36 1.11 -2.19
C ILE A 196 19.32 -0.08 -2.07
N LEU A 197 19.07 -0.97 -1.10
CA LEU A 197 19.98 -2.08 -0.76
C LEU A 197 19.99 -3.17 -1.83
N VAL A 198 18.83 -3.55 -2.39
CA VAL A 198 18.75 -4.65 -3.35
C VAL A 198 19.56 -4.35 -4.62
N PRO A 199 19.41 -3.17 -5.27
CA PRO A 199 20.26 -2.83 -6.42
C PRO A 199 21.74 -2.70 -6.04
N ALA A 200 22.07 -2.13 -4.88
CA ALA A 200 23.46 -2.00 -4.44
C ALA A 200 24.13 -3.38 -4.29
N ILE A 201 23.44 -4.33 -3.64
CA ILE A 201 23.92 -5.71 -3.48
C ILE A 201 24.02 -6.39 -4.86
N ALA A 202 23.00 -6.23 -5.72
CA ALA A 202 23.00 -6.82 -7.05
C ALA A 202 24.19 -6.34 -7.90
N ILE A 203 24.54 -5.05 -7.84
CA ILE A 203 25.71 -4.49 -8.54
C ILE A 203 27.03 -5.04 -8.00
N THR A 204 27.13 -5.29 -6.70
CA THR A 204 28.34 -5.90 -6.11
C THR A 204 28.44 -7.41 -6.32
N ALA A 205 27.29 -8.07 -6.51
CA ALA A 205 27.21 -9.51 -6.74
C ALA A 205 27.34 -9.90 -8.21
N THR A 206 27.01 -8.97 -9.12
CA THR A 206 27.42 -9.00 -10.52
C THR A 206 28.81 -8.37 -10.63
N ASP A 207 29.60 -8.69 -11.65
CA ASP A 207 30.98 -8.16 -11.84
C ASP A 207 31.00 -6.64 -12.19
N GLY A 208 30.23 -5.83 -11.46
CA GLY A 208 30.06 -4.40 -11.65
C GLY A 208 28.78 -4.02 -12.37
N VAL A 209 28.56 -2.70 -12.44
CA VAL A 209 27.37 -2.04 -12.98
C VAL A 209 27.06 -2.48 -14.42
N SER A 210 28.10 -2.65 -15.25
CA SER A 210 27.94 -3.07 -16.65
C SER A 210 27.36 -4.48 -16.80
N ALA A 211 27.76 -5.41 -15.94
CA ALA A 211 27.24 -6.78 -15.94
C ALA A 211 25.79 -6.83 -15.42
N ALA A 212 25.48 -6.00 -14.40
CA ALA A 212 24.13 -5.85 -13.88
C ALA A 212 23.14 -5.37 -14.97
N PHE A 213 23.53 -4.35 -15.74
CA PHE A 213 22.67 -3.81 -16.80
C PHE A 213 22.48 -4.78 -17.97
N GLN A 214 23.53 -5.50 -18.40
CA GLN A 214 23.42 -6.52 -19.45
C GLN A 214 22.48 -7.69 -19.09
N THR A 215 22.29 -7.96 -17.79
CA THR A 215 21.39 -9.04 -17.34
C THR A 215 19.91 -8.67 -17.50
N ILE A 216 19.58 -7.37 -17.52
CA ILE A 216 18.21 -6.86 -17.65
C ILE A 216 17.85 -6.57 -19.12
N GLY A 217 18.85 -6.58 -20.03
CA GLY A 217 18.68 -6.35 -21.47
C GLY A 217 19.88 -5.67 -22.08
#